data_AF-A0A1F3V4E8-F1
#
_entry.id   AF-A0A1F3V4E8-F1
#
_cell.length_a   1.000
_cell.length_b   1.000
_cell.length_c   1.000
_cell.angle_alpha   90.00
_cell.angle_beta   90.00
_cell.angle_gamma   90.00
#
_symmetry.space_group_name_H-M   'P 1'
#
loop_
_entity.id
_entity.type
_entity.pdbx_description
1 polymer ?
#
loop_
_entity_poly.entity_id
_entity_poly.type
_entity_poly.pdbx_seq_one_letter_code
_entity_poly.pdbx_strand_id
1 'polypeptide(L)'
;MLRQYYFKYLPPMVLVVVLLAFSGISIFYLLFFLTAYSWPLAIYAPNIEEWVAKNRHNFSFIAVIVRSNKILLEKLKPTNDLQSKIAESLLPLLFCLLLSLFSDFWGMFFALLGLLTFHSIQIVEKVYRSRFGR
;
A
#
# COMPACT_ATOMS: atom_id res chain seq x y z
N MET A 1 7.69 -13.20 -11.89
CA MET A 1 7.69 -12.71 -10.49
C MET A 1 6.61 -11.65 -10.25
N LEU A 2 6.61 -10.51 -10.97
CA LEU A 2 5.61 -9.44 -10.80
C LEU A 2 4.14 -9.92 -10.90
N ARG A 3 3.82 -10.76 -11.90
CA ARG A 3 2.47 -11.35 -12.04
C ARG A 3 2.07 -12.16 -10.80
N GLN A 4 2.92 -13.06 -10.32
CA GLN A 4 2.66 -13.87 -9.12
C GLN A 4 2.48 -13.01 -7.88
N TYR A 5 3.25 -11.93 -7.76
CA TYR A 5 3.10 -10.93 -6.69
C TYR A 5 1.70 -10.32 -6.72
N TYR A 6 1.25 -9.77 -7.84
CA TYR A 6 -0.10 -9.18 -7.93
C TYR A 6 -1.22 -10.20 -7.75
N PHE A 7 -1.10 -11.40 -8.31
CA PHE A 7 -2.08 -12.47 -8.10
C PHE A 7 -2.19 -12.90 -6.63
N LYS A 8 -1.17 -12.65 -5.82
CA LYS A 8 -1.17 -12.96 -4.40
C LYS A 8 -1.86 -11.88 -3.57
N TYR A 9 -1.58 -10.60 -3.83
CA TYR A 9 -2.06 -9.50 -2.99
C TYR A 9 -3.32 -8.81 -3.54
N LEU A 10 -3.70 -8.99 -4.80
CA LEU A 10 -4.95 -8.42 -5.34
C LEU A 10 -6.22 -9.15 -4.84
N PRO A 11 -6.30 -10.49 -4.78
CA PRO A 11 -7.55 -11.14 -4.39
C PRO A 11 -8.03 -10.78 -2.97
N PRO A 12 -7.16 -10.70 -1.94
CA PRO A 12 -7.58 -10.24 -0.62
C PRO A 12 -8.11 -8.80 -0.64
N MET A 13 -7.47 -7.90 -1.40
CA MET A 13 -7.93 -6.52 -1.57
C MET A 13 -9.33 -6.49 -2.19
N VAL A 14 -9.52 -7.21 -3.30
CA VAL A 14 -10.79 -7.27 -4.02
C VAL A 14 -11.88 -7.84 -3.11
N LEU A 15 -11.58 -8.90 -2.36
CA LEU A 15 -12.52 -9.48 -1.40
C LEU A 15 -12.97 -8.45 -0.36
N VAL A 16 -12.04 -7.72 0.27
CA VAL A 16 -12.38 -6.70 1.26
C VAL A 16 -13.18 -5.56 0.62
N VAL A 17 -12.77 -5.07 -0.54
CA VAL A 17 -13.50 -4.00 -1.26
C VAL A 17 -14.93 -4.44 -1.58
N VAL A 18 -15.12 -5.68 -2.03
CA VAL A 18 -16.46 -6.25 -2.31
C VAL A 18 -17.29 -6.32 -1.02
N LEU A 19 -16.72 -6.82 0.09
CA LEU A 19 -17.40 -6.86 1.38
C LEU A 19 -17.82 -5.47 1.87
N LEU A 20 -16.94 -4.47 1.73
CA LEU A 20 -17.22 -3.09 2.11
C LEU A 20 -18.25 -2.44 1.17
N ALA A 21 -18.23 -2.75 -0.12
CA ALA A 21 -19.23 -2.24 -1.06
C ALA A 21 -20.63 -2.79 -0.76
N PHE A 22 -20.74 -4.08 -0.42
CA PHE A 22 -22.01 -4.70 -0.03
C PHE A 22 -22.59 -4.17 1.28
N SER A 23 -21.77 -3.64 2.19
CA SER A 23 -22.26 -3.03 3.43
C SER A 23 -22.77 -1.59 3.26
N GLY A 24 -22.82 -1.08 2.02
CA GLY A 24 -23.33 0.26 1.72
C GLY A 24 -22.36 1.40 2.05
N ILE A 25 -21.07 1.09 2.21
CA ILE A 25 -20.04 2.10 2.47
C ILE A 25 -19.89 3.01 1.25
N SER A 26 -19.80 4.32 1.51
CA SER A 26 -19.59 5.34 0.48
C SER A 26 -18.34 5.06 -0.35
N ILE A 27 -18.43 5.30 -1.66
CA ILE A 27 -17.32 5.17 -2.61
C ILE A 27 -16.09 5.99 -2.18
N PHE A 28 -16.29 7.13 -1.51
CA PHE A 28 -15.21 7.95 -0.99
C PHE A 28 -14.33 7.17 0.00
N TYR A 29 -14.94 6.46 0.94
CA TYR A 29 -14.22 5.64 1.91
C TYR A 29 -13.49 4.45 1.29
N LEU A 30 -14.06 3.88 0.22
CA LEU A 30 -13.37 2.86 -0.57
C LEU A 30 -12.12 3.42 -1.25
N LEU A 31 -12.12 4.68 -1.70
CA LEU A 31 -10.91 5.31 -2.26
C LEU A 31 -9.80 5.46 -1.21
N PHE A 32 -10.13 5.80 0.05
CA PHE A 32 -9.15 5.82 1.13
C PHE A 32 -8.54 4.43 1.37
N PHE A 33 -9.38 3.40 1.45
CA PHE A 33 -8.94 2.02 1.58
C PHE A 33 -8.02 1.60 0.42
N LEU A 34 -8.46 1.84 -0.83
CA LEU A 34 -7.72 1.47 -2.03
C LEU A 34 -6.38 2.20 -2.12
N THR A 35 -6.34 3.48 -1.78
CA THR A 35 -5.11 4.28 -1.79
C THR A 35 -4.13 3.73 -0.75
N ALA A 36 -4.58 3.52 0.48
CA ALA A 36 -3.74 3.03 1.57
C ALA A 36 -3.27 1.58 1.37
N TYR A 37 -4.06 0.75 0.69
CA TYR A 37 -3.67 -0.63 0.33
C TYR A 37 -2.71 -0.67 -0.87
N SER A 38 -3.02 0.08 -1.93
CA SER A 38 -2.26 0.05 -3.19
C SER A 38 -0.87 0.67 -3.05
N TRP A 39 -0.68 1.57 -2.07
CA TRP A 39 0.59 2.23 -1.83
C TRP A 39 1.73 1.25 -1.45
N PRO A 40 1.62 0.48 -0.35
CA PRO A 40 2.64 -0.51 -0.03
C PRO A 40 2.70 -1.62 -1.09
N LEU A 41 1.57 -1.98 -1.73
CA LEU A 41 1.56 -2.91 -2.86
C LEU A 41 2.45 -2.43 -4.03
N ALA A 42 2.47 -1.13 -4.30
CA ALA A 42 3.32 -0.56 -5.34
C ALA A 42 4.79 -0.55 -4.92
N ILE A 43 5.10 -0.18 -3.67
CA ILE A 43 6.50 -0.11 -3.17
C ILE A 43 7.15 -1.50 -3.11
N TYR A 44 6.43 -2.50 -2.60
CA TYR A 44 6.97 -3.86 -2.43
C TYR A 44 6.92 -4.70 -3.72
N ALA A 45 6.43 -4.15 -4.83
CA ALA A 45 6.39 -4.87 -6.09
C ALA A 45 7.82 -5.11 -6.63
N PRO A 46 8.18 -6.34 -7.02
CA PRO A 46 9.52 -6.65 -7.50
C PRO A 46 9.82 -5.92 -8.80
N ASN A 47 11.01 -5.32 -8.90
CA ASN A 47 11.50 -4.57 -10.07
C ASN A 47 10.67 -3.33 -10.42
N ILE A 48 9.88 -2.80 -9.49
CA ILE A 48 9.03 -1.63 -9.75
C ILE A 48 9.86 -0.38 -10.05
N GLU A 49 11.00 -0.20 -9.37
CA GLU A 49 11.89 0.94 -9.59
C GLU A 49 12.51 0.92 -10.99
N GLU A 50 13.00 -0.24 -11.42
CA GLU A 50 13.54 -0.45 -12.77
C GLU A 50 12.47 -0.24 -13.84
N TRP A 51 11.24 -0.71 -13.57
CA TRP A 51 10.11 -0.53 -14.47
C TRP A 51 9.70 0.94 -14.59
N VAL A 52 9.65 1.68 -13.48
CA VAL A 52 9.36 3.13 -13.47
C VAL A 52 10.48 3.94 -14.14
N ALA A 53 11.75 3.55 -13.97
CA ALA A 53 12.88 4.21 -14.63
C ALA A 53 12.86 3.98 -16.15
N LYS A 54 12.45 2.78 -16.60
CA LYS A 54 12.42 2.40 -18.01
C LYS A 54 11.23 2.99 -18.77
N ASN A 55 10.08 3.12 -18.12
CA ASN A 55 8.87 3.64 -18.75
C ASN A 55 8.77 5.17 -18.55
N ARG A 56 8.66 5.93 -19.64
CA ARG A 56 8.55 7.41 -19.66
C ARG A 56 7.24 7.97 -19.05
N HIS A 57 6.52 7.20 -18.22
CA HIS A 57 5.29 7.64 -17.57
C HIS A 57 5.60 8.49 -16.34
N ASN A 58 6.05 9.73 -16.58
CA ASN A 58 6.42 10.69 -15.54
C ASN A 58 5.28 11.05 -14.56
N PHE A 59 4.02 10.80 -14.93
CA PHE A 59 2.83 11.17 -14.15
C PHE A 59 1.92 9.99 -13.79
N SER A 60 2.40 8.75 -13.88
CA SER A 60 1.60 7.63 -13.36
C SER A 60 1.54 7.67 -11.84
N PHE A 61 0.40 7.31 -11.25
CA PHE A 61 0.22 7.20 -9.80
C PHE A 61 1.32 6.34 -9.15
N ILE A 62 1.68 5.23 -9.80
CA ILE A 62 2.77 4.34 -9.38
C ILE A 62 4.12 5.06 -9.40
N ALA A 63 4.43 5.83 -10.46
CA ALA A 63 5.69 6.59 -10.50
C ALA A 63 5.75 7.66 -9.40
N VAL A 64 4.62 8.31 -9.08
CA VAL A 64 4.54 9.27 -7.97
C VAL A 64 4.80 8.57 -6.63
N ILE A 65 4.17 7.43 -6.38
CA ILE A 65 4.41 6.64 -5.16
C ILE A 65 5.88 6.27 -5.02
N VAL A 66 6.47 5.66 -6.05
CA VAL A 66 7.84 5.15 -6.01
C VAL A 66 8.84 6.30 -5.81
N ARG A 67 8.68 7.41 -6.55
CA ARG A 67 9.56 8.58 -6.39
C ARG A 67 9.42 9.23 -5.01
N SER A 68 8.19 9.39 -4.52
CA SER A 68 7.94 9.98 -3.20
C SER A 68 8.55 9.13 -2.08
N ASN A 69 8.40 7.80 -2.18
CA ASN A 69 8.98 6.86 -1.24
C ASN A 69 10.52 6.91 -1.25
N LYS A 70 11.11 6.93 -2.45
CA LYS A 70 12.57 7.05 -2.61
C LYS A 70 13.11 8.33 -1.96
N ILE A 71 12.48 9.48 -2.23
CA ILE A 71 12.86 10.77 -1.64
C ILE A 71 12.74 10.72 -0.11
N LEU A 72 11.69 10.10 0.42
CA LEU A 72 11.50 9.99 1.86
C LEU A 72 12.59 9.13 2.51
N LEU A 73 12.89 7.96 1.94
CA LEU A 73 13.92 7.05 2.47
C LEU A 73 15.32 7.67 2.39
N GLU A 74 15.64 8.41 1.32
CA GLU A 74 16.90 9.15 1.18
C GLU A 74 17.06 10.24 2.25
N LYS A 75 15.97 10.90 2.65
CA LYS A 75 15.98 11.94 3.68
C LYS A 75 16.02 11.37 5.10
N LEU A 76 15.24 10.33 5.38
CA LEU A 76 15.14 9.74 6.71
C LEU A 76 16.33 8.84 7.05
N LYS A 77 16.99 8.24 6.03
CA LYS A 77 18.09 7.28 6.18
C LYS A 77 17.84 6.28 7.32
N PRO A 78 16.72 5.52 7.26
CA PRO A 78 16.37 4.59 8.32
C PRO A 78 17.51 3.60 8.54
N THR A 79 17.92 3.41 9.79
CA THR A 79 19.05 2.54 10.16
C THR A 79 18.61 1.10 10.41
N ASN A 80 17.32 0.86 10.61
CA ASN A 80 16.74 -0.44 10.92
C ASN A 80 15.54 -0.80 10.02
N ASP A 81 15.31 -2.09 9.82
CA ASP A 81 14.22 -2.65 8.99
C ASP A 81 12.82 -2.20 9.45
N LEU A 82 12.65 -2.01 10.77
CA LEU A 82 11.43 -1.46 11.36
C LEU A 82 11.21 0.01 10.97
N GLN A 83 12.29 0.81 10.95
CA GLN A 83 12.21 2.23 10.60
C GLN A 83 11.88 2.42 9.12
N SER A 84 12.39 1.56 8.23
CA SER A 84 12.03 1.58 6.80
C SER A 84 10.53 1.33 6.60
N LYS A 85 9.98 0.31 7.28
CA LYS A 85 8.53 0.01 7.23
C LYS A 85 7.67 1.14 7.76
N ILE A 86 8.09 1.78 8.87
CA ILE A 86 7.38 2.93 9.42
C ILE A 86 7.42 4.11 8.43
N ALA A 87 8.58 4.38 7.83
CA ALA A 87 8.73 5.44 6.84
C ALA A 87 7.85 5.18 5.59
N GLU A 88 7.84 3.95 5.09
CA GLU A 88 7.03 3.55 3.93
C GLU A 88 5.52 3.66 4.20
N SER A 89 5.08 3.38 5.42
CA SER A 89 3.68 3.55 5.84
C SER A 89 3.31 5.01 6.15
N LEU A 90 4.29 5.90 6.30
CA LEU A 90 4.06 7.31 6.63
C LEU A 90 3.45 8.08 5.45
N LEU A 91 3.91 7.82 4.22
CA LEU A 91 3.41 8.48 3.01
C LEU A 91 1.93 8.21 2.69
N PRO A 92 1.44 6.95 2.68
CA PRO A 92 0.02 6.70 2.45
C PRO A 92 -0.83 7.33 3.55
N LEU A 93 -0.36 7.34 4.80
CA LEU A 93 -1.05 8.00 5.90
C LEU A 93 -1.08 9.52 5.76
N LEU A 94 0.04 10.15 5.38
CA LEU A 94 0.08 11.60 5.10
C LEU A 94 -0.84 11.96 3.92
N PHE A 95 -0.85 11.15 2.87
CA PHE A 95 -1.73 11.37 1.73
C PHE A 95 -3.20 11.22 2.12
N CYS A 96 -3.54 10.21 2.91
CA CYS A 96 -4.89 10.04 3.45
C CYS A 96 -5.25 11.16 4.43
N LEU A 97 -4.30 11.66 5.22
CA LEU A 97 -4.54 12.78 6.13
C LEU A 97 -4.82 14.08 5.36
N LEU A 98 -4.09 14.34 4.27
CA LEU A 98 -4.38 15.46 3.36
C LEU A 98 -5.76 15.30 2.70
N LEU A 99 -6.11 14.09 2.25
CA LEU A 99 -7.44 13.81 1.73
C LEU A 99 -8.54 13.93 2.79
N SER A 100 -8.23 13.65 4.07
CA SER A 100 -9.17 13.77 5.17
C SER A 100 -9.52 15.23 5.52
N LEU A 101 -8.77 16.22 5.01
CA LEU A 101 -9.24 17.61 5.06
C LEU A 101 -10.55 17.81 4.27
N PHE A 102 -10.85 16.88 3.36
CA PHE A 102 -12.04 16.87 2.52
C PHE A 102 -13.00 15.72 2.88
N SER A 103 -12.74 14.96 3.94
CA SER A 103 -13.61 13.85 4.36
C SER A 103 -13.79 13.79 5.88
N ASP A 104 -14.86 13.15 6.32
CA ASP A 104 -15.06 12.90 7.75
C ASP A 104 -14.00 11.94 8.31
N PHE A 105 -13.93 11.87 9.65
CA PHE A 105 -13.05 11.00 10.43
C PHE A 105 -12.96 9.55 9.92
N TRP A 106 -14.04 9.04 9.35
CA TRP A 106 -14.14 7.69 8.78
C TRP A 106 -13.14 7.44 7.63
N GLY A 107 -12.75 8.45 6.86
CA GLY A 107 -11.75 8.29 5.79
C GLY A 107 -10.41 7.74 6.30
N MET A 108 -9.93 8.24 7.43
CA MET A 108 -8.70 7.75 8.07
C MET A 108 -8.85 6.35 8.63
N PHE A 109 -10.02 5.99 9.16
CA PHE A 109 -10.31 4.62 9.59
C PHE A 109 -10.18 3.64 8.42
N PHE A 110 -10.75 3.97 7.26
CA PHE A 110 -10.66 3.11 6.08
C PHE A 110 -9.25 3.06 5.47
N ALA A 111 -8.48 4.15 5.55
CA ALA A 111 -7.07 4.14 5.18
C ALA A 111 -6.26 3.19 6.08
N LEU A 112 -6.45 3.25 7.40
CA LEU A 112 -5.82 2.34 8.35
C LEU A 112 -6.21 0.89 8.08
N LEU A 113 -7.49 0.63 7.78
CA LEU A 113 -7.98 -0.70 7.41
C LEU A 113 -7.27 -1.23 6.15
N GLY A 114 -7.04 -0.38 5.14
CA GLY A 114 -6.28 -0.73 3.94
C GLY A 114 -4.84 -1.15 4.26
N LEU A 115 -4.12 -0.33 5.01
CA LEU A 115 -2.75 -0.64 5.44
C LEU A 115 -2.68 -1.93 6.28
N LEU A 116 -3.58 -2.07 7.25
CA LEU A 116 -3.66 -3.25 8.10
C LEU A 116 -3.92 -4.50 7.28
N THR A 117 -4.84 -4.45 6.30
CA THR A 117 -5.14 -5.59 5.42
C THR A 117 -3.89 -6.03 4.68
N PHE A 118 -3.13 -5.10 4.10
CA PHE A 118 -1.90 -5.42 3.39
C PHE A 118 -0.84 -6.07 4.30
N HIS A 119 -0.55 -5.46 5.45
CA HIS A 119 0.43 -6.00 6.40
C HIS A 119 0.02 -7.34 7.01
N SER A 120 -1.28 -7.55 7.22
CA SER A 120 -1.81 -8.83 7.71
C SER A 120 -1.45 -9.97 6.76
N ILE A 121 -1.59 -9.74 5.45
CA ILE A 121 -1.24 -10.73 4.42
C ILE A 121 0.27 -11.03 4.45
N GLN A 122 1.10 -10.00 4.58
CA GLN A 122 2.56 -10.17 4.70
C GLN A 122 2.95 -10.97 5.95
N ILE A 123 2.31 -10.71 7.09
CA ILE A 123 2.56 -11.44 8.34
C ILE A 123 2.15 -12.91 8.18
N VAL A 124 0.96 -13.17 7.66
CA VAL A 124 0.47 -14.53 7.41
C VAL A 124 1.42 -15.28 6.47
N GLU A 125 1.89 -14.62 5.42
CA GLU A 125 2.88 -15.19 4.52
C GLU A 125 4.20 -15.51 5.23
N LYS A 126 4.72 -14.58 6.03
CA LYS A 126 5.98 -14.77 6.76
C LYS A 126 5.87 -15.97 7.71
N VAL A 127 4.76 -16.07 8.44
CA VAL A 127 4.47 -17.19 9.33
C VAL A 127 4.32 -18.50 8.55
N TYR A 128 3.60 -18.48 7.42
CA TYR A 128 3.43 -19.66 6.57
C TYR A 128 4.77 -20.16 6.02
N ARG A 129 5.61 -19.27 5.48
CA ARG A 129 6.96 -19.63 5.01
C ARG A 129 7.83 -20.16 6.14
N SER A 130 7.78 -19.57 7.33
CA SER A 130 8.55 -20.04 8.49
C SER A 130 8.12 -21.42 8.99
N ARG A 131 6.85 -21.80 8.82
CA ARG A 131 6.31 -23.07 9.33
C ARG A 131 6.29 -24.19 8.29
N PHE A 132 6.12 -23.85 7.02
CA PHE A 132 5.87 -24.81 5.95
C PHE A 132 6.79 -24.65 4.73
N GLY A 133 7.64 -23.61 4.71
CA GLY A 133 8.58 -23.38 3.62
C GLY A 133 9.77 -24.32 3.69
N ARG A 134 9.73 -25.38 2.87
CA ARG A 134 10.92 -25.92 2.20
C ARG A 134 11.23 -25.07 0.97
#